data_AF-A0A4Q8R3B5-F1
#
_entry.id   AF-A0A4Q8R3B5-F1
#
_cell.length_a   1.000
_cell.length_b   1.000
_cell.length_c   1.000
_cell.angle_alpha   90.00
_cell.angle_beta   90.00
_cell.angle_gamma   90.00
#
_symmetry.space_group_name_H-M   'P 1'
#
loop_
_entity.id
_entity.type
_entity.pdbx_description
1 polymer ?
#
loop_
_entity_poly.entity_id
_entity_poly.type
_entity_poly.pdbx_seq_one_letter_code
_entity_poly.pdbx_strand_id
1 'polypeptide(L)'
;MRARALTNSWRPYALDDWNFVLNVNLASTFLFMQAAARHMLKAGSGSIVNISSITGARGIPDRCAYAATKAAVNSLTQSGATA
;
A
#
# COMPACT_ATOMS: atom_id res chain seq x y z
N MET A 1 5.77 33.73 -17.35
CA MET A 1 5.61 32.35 -16.86
C MET A 1 4.67 32.37 -15.66
N ARG A 2 3.43 31.91 -15.80
CA ARG A 2 2.49 31.81 -14.67
C ARG A 2 2.87 30.56 -13.87
N ALA A 3 2.99 30.72 -12.55
CA ALA A 3 3.13 29.59 -11.64
C ALA A 3 2.02 28.59 -11.95
N ARG A 4 2.40 27.45 -12.54
CA ARG A 4 1.50 26.31 -12.72
C ARG A 4 1.08 25.94 -11.32
N ALA A 5 -0.18 26.25 -10.96
CA ALA A 5 -0.74 25.93 -9.67
C ALA A 5 -0.28 24.52 -9.32
N LEU A 6 0.42 24.39 -8.19
CA LEU A 6 0.87 23.11 -7.66
C LEU A 6 -0.30 22.15 -7.85
N THR A 7 -0.07 21.14 -8.68
CA THR A 7 -1.12 20.23 -9.15
C THR A 7 -1.93 19.75 -7.96
N ASN A 8 -3.23 19.51 -8.16
CA ASN A 8 -4.25 19.16 -7.15
C ASN A 8 -3.83 18.14 -6.05
N SER A 9 -2.70 17.45 -6.22
CA SER A 9 -2.06 16.50 -5.32
C SER A 9 -1.69 17.01 -3.92
N TRP A 10 -1.68 18.32 -3.69
CA TRP A 10 -1.31 18.92 -2.39
C TRP A 10 -2.44 19.71 -1.71
N ARG A 11 -3.69 19.57 -2.20
CA ARG A 11 -4.85 20.03 -1.42
C ARG A 11 -4.81 19.38 -0.03
N PRO A 12 -5.21 20.08 1.03
CA PRO A 12 -5.20 19.52 2.39
C PRO A 12 -5.97 18.21 2.39
N TYR A 13 -5.22 17.11 2.50
CA TYR A 13 -5.72 15.77 2.67
C TYR A 13 -5.96 15.64 4.16
N ALA A 14 -7.21 15.47 4.59
CA ALA A 14 -7.51 15.33 6.00
C ALA A 14 -6.69 14.15 6.55
N LEU A 15 -6.05 14.34 7.70
CA LEU A 15 -5.19 13.31 8.28
C LEU A 15 -5.99 12.03 8.56
N ASP A 16 -7.27 12.16 8.89
CA ASP A 16 -8.17 11.02 9.10
C ASP A 16 -8.41 10.24 7.80
N ASP A 17 -8.62 10.91 6.67
CA ASP A 17 -8.75 10.24 5.37
C ASP A 17 -7.44 9.53 4.99
N TRP A 18 -6.29 10.15 5.28
CA TRP A 18 -4.98 9.54 5.05
C TRP A 18 -4.84 8.26 5.86
N ASN A 19 -5.10 8.35 7.15
CA ASN A 19 -5.01 7.22 8.07
C ASN A 19 -6.00 6.12 7.70
N PHE A 20 -7.21 6.48 7.29
CA PHE A 20 -8.21 5.52 6.81
C PHE A 20 -7.66 4.71 5.62
N VAL A 21 -7.13 5.39 4.59
CA VAL A 21 -6.57 4.71 3.41
C VAL A 21 -5.38 3.82 3.77
N LEU A 22 -4.50 4.26 4.67
CA LEU A 22 -3.37 3.45 5.15
C LEU A 22 -3.83 2.21 5.93
N ASN A 23 -4.79 2.38 6.84
CA ASN A 23 -5.32 1.27 7.63
C ASN A 23 -5.99 0.22 6.75
N VAL A 24 -6.82 0.67 5.79
CA VAL A 24 -7.55 -0.22 4.88
C VAL A 24 -6.62 -0.92 3.90
N ASN A 25 -5.62 -0.25 3.32
CA ASN A 25 -4.83 -0.85 2.25
C ASN A 25 -3.54 -1.52 2.72
N LEU A 26 -2.89 -0.98 3.75
CA LEU A 26 -1.56 -1.42 4.18
C LEU A 26 -1.63 -2.23 5.47
N ALA A 27 -2.21 -1.66 6.53
CA ALA A 27 -2.27 -2.34 7.82
C ALA A 27 -3.07 -3.65 7.75
N SER A 28 -4.23 -3.62 7.08
CA SER A 28 -5.04 -4.83 6.86
C SER A 28 -4.27 -5.92 6.08
N THR A 29 -3.54 -5.54 5.03
CA THR A 29 -2.72 -6.46 4.22
C THR A 29 -1.64 -7.12 5.08
N PHE A 30 -0.93 -6.33 5.87
CA PHE A 30 0.08 -6.85 6.80
C PHE A 30 -0.51 -7.83 7.83
N LEU A 31 -1.63 -7.47 8.45
CA LEU A 31 -2.28 -8.33 9.45
C LEU A 31 -2.80 -9.63 8.82
N PHE A 32 -3.34 -9.56 7.60
CA PHE A 32 -3.78 -10.74 6.87
C PHE A 32 -2.61 -11.64 6.48
N MET A 33 -1.51 -11.06 5.99
CA MET A 33 -0.28 -11.82 5.70
C MET A 33 0.21 -12.56 6.95
N GLN A 34 0.26 -11.88 8.11
CA GLN A 34 0.63 -12.49 9.38
C GLN A 34 -0.30 -13.64 9.76
N ALA A 35 -1.62 -13.45 9.62
CA ALA A 35 -2.60 -14.48 9.92
C ALA A 35 -2.45 -15.70 9.00
N ALA A 36 -2.39 -15.49 7.68
CA ALA A 36 -2.22 -16.55 6.69
C ALA A 36 -0.89 -17.29 6.89
N ALA A 37 0.21 -16.58 7.11
CA ALA A 37 1.53 -17.16 7.34
C ALA A 37 1.53 -18.12 8.53
N ARG A 38 0.83 -17.80 9.64
CA ARG A 38 0.72 -18.72 10.79
C ARG A 38 0.08 -20.06 10.42
N HIS A 39 -0.87 -20.08 9.48
CA HIS A 39 -1.48 -21.32 9.00
C HIS A 39 -0.57 -22.06 8.02
N MET A 40 0.06 -21.32 7.10
CA MET A 40 0.98 -21.90 6.10
C MET A 40 2.21 -22.53 6.73
N LEU A 41 2.78 -21.92 7.77
CA LEU A 41 3.90 -22.49 8.53
C LEU A 41 3.54 -23.83 9.18
N LYS A 42 2.32 -23.96 9.74
CA LYS A 42 1.83 -25.23 10.30
C LYS A 42 1.60 -26.29 9.21
N ALA A 43 1.15 -25.87 8.03
CA ALA A 43 0.92 -26.75 6.89
C ALA A 43 2.20 -27.10 6.11
N GLY A 44 3.31 -26.40 6.34
CA GLY A 44 4.56 -26.55 5.59
C GLY A 44 4.51 -26.06 4.14
N SER A 45 3.41 -25.42 3.72
CA SER A 45 3.22 -24.92 2.37
C SER A 45 2.17 -23.82 2.31
N GLY A 46 2.26 -22.97 1.29
CA GLY A 46 1.28 -21.91 1.03
C GLY A 46 1.83 -20.84 0.10
N SER A 47 0.93 -19.98 -0.38
CA SER A 47 1.29 -18.79 -1.16
C SER A 47 0.35 -17.66 -0.80
N ILE A 48 0.90 -16.45 -0.67
CA ILE A 48 0.14 -15.22 -0.45
C ILE A 48 0.32 -14.32 -1.67
N VAL A 49 -0.79 -13.90 -2.27
CA VAL A 49 -0.81 -12.98 -3.41
C VAL A 49 -1.46 -11.67 -2.96
N ASN A 50 -0.67 -10.60 -2.91
CA ASN A 50 -1.17 -9.27 -2.59
C ASN A 50 -1.49 -8.47 -3.87
N ILE A 51 -2.58 -7.72 -3.85
CA ILE A 51 -3.00 -6.89 -4.98
C ILE A 51 -2.47 -5.47 -4.85
N SER A 52 -1.52 -5.12 -5.72
CA SER A 52 -0.96 -3.78 -5.82
C SER A 52 -1.61 -2.95 -6.93
N SER A 53 -0.92 -1.93 -7.43
CA SER A 53 -1.35 -1.06 -8.52
C SER A 53 -0.14 -0.45 -9.23
N ILE A 54 -0.33 -0.06 -10.49
CA ILE A 54 0.64 0.74 -11.25
C ILE A 54 1.01 2.05 -10.52
N THR A 55 0.07 2.59 -9.73
CA THR A 55 0.31 3.77 -8.88
C THR A 55 1.34 3.52 -7.77
N GLY A 56 1.59 2.27 -7.40
CA GLY A 56 2.65 1.90 -6.47
C GLY A 56 4.05 1.88 -7.09
N ALA A 57 4.15 1.96 -8.42
CA ALA A 57 5.42 2.07 -9.16
C ALA A 57 5.67 3.47 -9.72
N ARG A 58 4.62 4.28 -9.89
CA ARG A 58 4.71 5.66 -10.38
C ARG A 58 3.63 6.55 -9.77
N GLY A 59 4.00 7.79 -9.47
CA GLY A 59 3.05 8.78 -8.98
C GLY A 59 1.97 9.12 -10.01
N ILE A 60 0.71 9.15 -9.58
CA ILE A 60 -0.42 9.69 -10.34
C ILE A 60 -1.01 10.84 -9.50
N PRO A 61 -1.31 12.01 -10.10
CA PRO A 61 -1.94 13.12 -9.39
C PRO A 61 -3.20 12.70 -8.62
N ASP A 62 -3.45 13.38 -7.50
CA ASP A 62 -4.67 13.26 -6.69
C ASP A 62 -4.89 11.89 -6.01
N ARG A 63 -3.84 11.08 -5.91
CA ARG A 63 -3.89 9.73 -5.31
C ARG A 63 -2.73 9.45 -4.36
N CYS A 64 -2.22 10.47 -3.64
CA CYS A 64 -1.00 10.35 -2.83
C CYS A 64 -1.07 9.22 -1.78
N ALA A 65 -2.13 9.19 -0.95
CA ALA A 65 -2.31 8.15 0.06
C ALA A 65 -2.42 6.75 -0.57
N TYR A 66 -3.25 6.61 -1.61
CA TYR A 66 -3.42 5.34 -2.31
C TYR A 66 -2.11 4.85 -2.94
N ALA A 67 -1.42 5.70 -3.69
CA ALA A 67 -0.15 5.40 -4.33
C ALA A 67 0.91 4.98 -3.29
N ALA A 68 1.01 5.72 -2.18
CA ALA A 68 1.89 5.38 -1.06
C ALA A 68 1.60 3.99 -0.50
N THR A 69 0.32 3.66 -0.24
CA THR A 69 -0.04 2.32 0.26
C THR A 69 0.30 1.21 -0.72
N LYS A 70 0.13 1.42 -2.04
CA LYS A 70 0.42 0.40 -3.06
C LYS A 70 1.93 0.21 -3.27
N ALA A 71 2.72 1.27 -3.15
CA ALA A 71 4.18 1.17 -3.09
C ALA A 71 4.62 0.38 -1.84
N ALA A 72 4.03 0.66 -0.68
CA ALA A 72 4.32 -0.07 0.54
C ALA A 72 3.93 -1.56 0.45
N VAL A 73 2.79 -1.89 -0.17
CA VAL A 73 2.40 -3.30 -0.42
C VAL A 73 3.40 -4.03 -1.32
N ASN A 74 3.98 -3.36 -2.32
CA ASN A 74 5.04 -3.96 -3.14
C ASN A 74 6.26 -4.32 -2.29
N SER A 75 6.74 -3.38 -1.48
CA SER A 75 7.89 -3.62 -0.59
C SER A 75 7.59 -4.69 0.44
N LEU A 76 6.40 -4.67 1.06
CA LEU A 76 5.95 -5.67 2.02
C LEU A 76 5.92 -7.08 1.40
N THR A 77 5.45 -7.20 0.16
CA THR A 77 5.40 -8.48 -0.56
C THR A 77 6.80 -9.00 -0.87
N GLN A 78 7.70 -8.13 -1.32
CA GLN A 78 9.09 -8.49 -1.56
C GLN A 78 9.78 -8.98 -0.29
N SER A 79 9.63 -8.23 0.82
CA SER A 79 10.18 -8.64 2.12
C SER A 79 9.63 -9.98 2.61
N GLY A 80 8.33 -10.24 2.39
CA GLY A 80 7.71 -11.51 2.75
C GLY A 80 8.13 -12.70 1.89
N ALA A 81 8.65 -12.46 0.68
CA ALA A 81 9.12 -13.51 -0.23
C ALA A 81 10.61 -13.86 -0.06
N THR A 82 11.38 -13.00 0.62
CA THR A 82 12.81 -13.21 0.89
C THR A 82 13.11 -13.93 2.20
N ALA A 83 12.09 -14.52 2.84
CA ALA A 83 12.19 -15.27 4.09
C ALA A 83 12.13 -16.79 3.86
#